data_AF-A0A520CIV2-F1
#
_entry.id   AF-A0A520CIV2-F1
#
_cell.length_a   1.000
_cell.length_b   1.000
_cell.length_c   1.000
_cell.angle_alpha   90.00
_cell.angle_beta   90.00
_cell.angle_gamma   90.00
#
_symmetry.space_group_name_H-M   'P 1'
#
loop_
_entity.id
_entity.type
_entity.pdbx_description
1 polymer ?
#
loop_
_entity_poly.entity_id
_entity_poly.type
_entity_poly.pdbx_seq_one_letter_code
_entity_poly.pdbx_strand_id
1 'polypeptide(L)' 'MFYSEKYNHILNYGTGDSETIYLIDVNSVYYFYIAKGSRTIKISPVGSIKNMELTINEKLK' A
#
# COMPACT_ATOMS: atom_id res chain seq x y z
N MET A 1 -9.67 14.80 -13.70
CA MET A 1 -9.85 14.54 -12.25
C MET A 1 -8.61 13.80 -11.79
N PHE A 2 -7.65 14.51 -11.18
CA PHE A 2 -6.42 13.90 -10.66
C PHE A 2 -6.70 13.44 -9.23
N TYR A 3 -6.78 12.13 -8.99
CA TYR A 3 -6.81 11.61 -7.63
C TYR A 3 -5.51 12.02 -6.95
N SER A 4 -5.58 12.73 -5.82
CA SER A 4 -4.38 12.98 -5.02
C SER A 4 -3.92 11.63 -4.48
N GLU A 5 -2.69 11.23 -4.81
CA GLU A 5 -2.08 10.00 -4.30
C GLU A 5 -1.98 10.08 -2.77
N LYS A 6 -2.93 9.45 -2.07
CA LYS A 6 -2.91 9.42 -0.62
C LYS A 6 -2.01 8.27 -0.18
N TYR A 7 -0.79 8.60 0.24
CA TYR A 7 0.14 7.67 0.88
C TYR A 7 -0.33 7.36 2.32
N ASN A 8 -1.47 6.69 2.45
CA ASN A 8 -2.16 6.43 3.71
C ASN A 8 -2.19 4.95 4.09
N HIS A 9 -1.39 4.12 3.42
CA HIS A 9 -1.23 2.72 3.77
C HIS A 9 0.22 2.44 4.17
N ILE A 10 0.42 1.56 5.15
CA ILE A 10 1.72 0.96 5.45
C ILE A 10 1.63 -0.52 5.06
N LEU A 11 2.53 -0.96 4.20
CA LEU A 11 2.68 -2.35 3.81
C LEU A 11 3.80 -2.96 4.65
N ASN A 12 3.47 -3.97 5.44
CA ASN A 12 4.43 -4.67 6.30
C ASN A 12 4.80 -6.01 5.63
N TYR A 13 6.09 -6.22 5.33
CA TYR A 13 6.57 -7.43 4.67
C TYR A 13 6.86 -8.55 5.66
N GLY A 14 6.87 -9.79 5.19
CA GLY A 14 7.29 -10.94 6.00
C GLY A 14 8.74 -10.88 6.49
N THR A 15 9.59 -10.07 5.85
CA THR A 15 11.00 -9.85 6.23
C THR A 15 11.19 -8.97 7.45
N GLY A 16 10.13 -8.25 7.88
CA GLY A 16 10.20 -7.26 8.96
C GLY A 16 10.31 -5.82 8.48
N ASP A 17 10.55 -5.59 7.19
CA ASP A 17 10.56 -4.25 6.60
C ASP A 17 9.13 -3.72 6.39
N SER A 18 9.01 -2.40 6.27
CA SER A 18 7.74 -1.71 6.03
C SER A 18 7.91 -0.55 5.06
N GLU A 19 6.88 -0.28 4.26
CA GLU A 19 6.85 0.86 3.34
C GLU A 19 5.53 1.63 3.44
N THR A 20 5.60 2.96 3.40
CA THR A 20 4.39 3.78 3.18
C THR A 20 4.06 3.79 1.68
N ILE A 21 2.82 3.46 1.34
CA ILE A 21 2.39 3.27 -0.04
C ILE A 21 1.13 4.08 -0.36
N TYR A 22 0.98 4.43 -1.64
CA TYR A 22 -0.29 4.72 -2.26
C TYR A 22 -0.80 3.44 -2.91
N LEU A 23 -1.91 2.91 -2.38
CA LEU A 23 -2.55 1.72 -2.91
C LEU A 23 -3.33 2.08 -4.19
N ILE A 24 -2.97 1.45 -5.31
CA ILE A 24 -3.65 1.64 -6.58
C ILE A 24 -4.86 0.71 -6.67
N ASP A 25 -4.62 -0.60 -6.47
CA ASP A 25 -5.66 -1.63 -6.56
C ASP A 25 -5.23 -2.91 -5.83
N VAL A 26 -6.21 -3.79 -5.59
CA VAL A 26 -6.04 -5.11 -4.97
C VAL A 26 -6.90 -6.12 -5.71
N ASN A 27 -6.33 -7.28 -6.00
CA ASN A 27 -7.10 -8.47 -6.35
C ASN A 27 -6.79 -9.62 -5.39
N SER A 28 -7.32 -10.82 -5.66
CA SER A 28 -7.14 -11.97 -4.78
C SER A 28 -5.69 -12.47 -4.67
N VAL A 29 -4.80 -12.05 -5.56
CA VAL A 29 -3.43 -12.56 -5.67
C VAL A 29 -2.38 -11.46 -5.44
N TYR A 30 -2.67 -10.21 -5.77
CA TYR A 30 -1.70 -9.12 -5.82
C TYR A 30 -2.18 -7.81 -5.21
N TYR A 31 -1.22 -7.08 -4.65
CA TYR A 31 -1.29 -5.66 -4.36
C TYR A 31 -0.58 -4.86 -5.46
N PHE A 32 -1.23 -3.82 -5.98
CA PHE A 32 -0.65 -2.85 -6.92
C PHE A 32 -0.52 -1.51 -6.22
N TYR A 33 0.70 -0.97 -6.13
CA TYR A 33 0.94 0.24 -5.33
C TYR A 33 2.18 1.02 -5.78
N ILE A 34 2.28 2.26 -5.32
CA ILE A 34 3.47 3.09 -5.44
C ILE A 34 4.04 3.31 -4.04
N ALA A 35 5.32 3.00 -3.85
CA ALA A 35 6.02 3.33 -2.61
C ALA A 35 6.33 4.83 -2.55
N LYS A 36 6.22 5.45 -1.37
CA LYS A 36 6.48 6.88 -1.18
C LYS A 36 7.89 7.26 -1.68
N GLY A 37 7.97 8.23 -2.58
CA GLY A 37 9.22 8.66 -3.21
C GLY A 37 9.63 7.84 -4.45
N SER A 38 8.89 6.78 -4.78
CA SER A 38 9.06 6.02 -6.02
C SER A 38 8.22 6.61 -7.16
N ARG A 39 8.65 6.36 -8.40
CA ARG A 39 7.88 6.61 -9.63
C ARG A 39 7.45 5.32 -10.33
N THR A 40 7.70 4.18 -9.72
CA THR A 40 7.40 2.86 -10.27
C THR A 40 6.19 2.25 -9.59
N ILE A 41 5.37 1.55 -10.39
CA ILE A 41 4.31 0.68 -9.88
C ILE A 41 4.99 -0.61 -9.41
N LYS A 42 4.83 -0.92 -8.12
CA LYS A 42 5.23 -2.19 -7.52
C LYS A 42 4.03 -3.13 -7.51
N ILE A 43 4.30 -4.41 -7.74
CA ILE A 43 3.32 -5.50 -7.71
C ILE A 43 3.85 -6.55 -6.74
N SER A 44 3.11 -6.84 -5.67
CA SER A 44 3.53 -7.82 -4.66
C SER A 44 2.45 -8.88 -4.44
N PRO A 45 2.82 -10.17 -4.40
CA PRO A 45 1.88 -11.24 -4.04
C PRO A 45 1.31 -11.02 -2.64
N VAL A 46 0.01 -11.23 -2.48
CA VAL A 46 -0.67 -11.14 -1.17
C VAL A 46 0.02 -12.03 -0.13
N GLY A 47 0.47 -13.23 -0.53
CA GLY A 47 1.17 -14.17 0.37
C GLY A 47 2.55 -13.73 0.85
N SER A 48 3.16 -12.69 0.25
CA SER A 48 4.45 -12.12 0.69
C SER A 48 4.30 -10.97 1.69
N ILE A 49 3.08 -10.45 1.84
CA ILE A 49 2.77 -9.32 2.71
C ILE A 49 2.27 -9.87 4.04
N LYS A 50 2.89 -9.45 5.13
CA LYS A 50 2.48 -9.84 6.48
C LYS A 50 1.12 -9.25 6.84
N ASN A 51 0.97 -7.94 6.63
CA ASN A 51 -0.30 -7.23 6.75
C ASN A 51 -0.19 -5.84 6.08
N MET A 52 -1.33 -5.15 5.98
CA MET A 52 -1.42 -3.77 5.52
C MET A 52 -2.24 -2.95 6.51
N GLU A 53 -1.75 -1.77 6.86
CA GLU A 53 -2.39 -0.86 7.81
C GLU A 53 -2.88 0.39 7.10
N LEU A 54 -4.10 0.85 7.43
CA LEU A 54 -4.60 2.16 7.02
C LEU A 54 -4.21 3.19 8.09
N THR A 55 -3.35 4.14 7.74
CA THR A 55 -2.80 5.12 8.70
C THR A 55 -3.72 6.29 9.00
N ILE A 56 -4.74 6.51 8.16
CA ILE A 56 -5.75 7.54 8.34
C ILE A 56 -7.13 6.92 8.16
N ASN A 57 -7.84 6.69 9.26
CA ASN A 57 -9.23 6.25 9.25
C ASN A 57 -10.17 7.46 9.36
N GLU A 58 -10.52 8.06 8.22
CA GLU A 58 -11.45 9.20 8.15
C GLU A 58 -12.87 8.86 8.65
N LYS A 59 -13.20 7.58 8.89
CA LYS A 59 -14.49 7.17 9.47
C LYS A 59 -14.54 7.22 11.00
N LEU A 60 -13.42 7.47 11.68
CA LEU A 60 -13.34 7.61 13.14
C LEU A 60 -13.27 9.08 13.60
N LYS A 61 -13.58 10.02 12.71
CA LYS A 61 -13.81 11.43 13.07
C LYS A 61 -15.27 11.69 13.42
#